data_AF-A0A0F9JYX9-F1
#
_entry.id   AF-A0A0F9JYX9-F1
#
_cell.length_a   1.000
_cell.length_b   1.000
_cell.length_c   1.000
_cell.angle_alpha   90.00
_cell.angle_beta   90.00
_cell.angle_gamma   90.00
#
_symmetry.space_group_name_H-M   'P 1'
#
loop_
_entity.id
_entity.type
_entity.pdbx_description
1 polymer ?
#
loop_
_entity_poly.entity_id
_entity_poly.type
_entity_poly.pdbx_seq_one_letter_code
_entity_poly.pdbx_strand_id
1 'polypeptide(L)'
;MRYSSLFIMNSTQLREKVAKRRETGSLPPAPVGRPKREFDLKTVYALGQLHCTIEEIAHFFRTGVEVLTSYEGFQEAREAGQALGKRSLRRAMLQTALDGSVPMQIWLSKNGLGMKEPKQDVGVGSPDGGPIRIVFELELPGSGE
;
A
#
# COMPACT_ATOMS: atom_id res chain seq x y z
N MET A 1 -22.21 44.47 -14.45
CA MET A 1 -23.03 44.25 -13.23
C MET A 1 -22.84 42.80 -12.84
N ARG A 2 -22.32 42.40 -11.67
CA ARG A 2 -22.64 42.83 -10.31
C ARG A 2 -21.42 42.57 -9.41
N TYR A 3 -21.02 43.59 -8.64
CA TYR A 3 -20.23 43.40 -7.43
C TYR A 3 -21.11 42.82 -6.31
N SER A 4 -20.46 42.27 -5.29
CA SER A 4 -20.91 42.26 -3.89
C SER A 4 -21.84 41.12 -3.45
N SER A 5 -21.20 40.06 -2.95
CA SER A 5 -21.76 39.16 -1.95
C SER A 5 -20.73 38.95 -0.82
N LEU A 6 -20.08 40.04 -0.40
CA LEU A 6 -19.42 40.08 0.89
C LEU A 6 -20.52 40.04 1.95
N PHE A 7 -20.79 38.83 2.44
CA PHE A 7 -21.08 38.50 3.83
C PHE A 7 -21.34 39.70 4.76
N ILE A 8 -22.49 40.36 4.61
CA ILE A 8 -22.95 41.39 5.56
C ILE A 8 -23.48 40.63 6.77
N MET A 9 -22.60 40.34 7.73
CA MET A 9 -23.05 39.98 9.07
C MET A 9 -23.91 41.13 9.60
N ASN A 10 -25.15 40.83 9.98
CA ASN A 10 -26.06 41.83 10.53
C ASN A 10 -25.41 42.49 11.76
N SER A 11 -25.49 43.82 11.86
CA SER A 11 -24.72 44.62 12.83
C SER A 11 -24.98 44.27 14.29
N THR A 12 -26.11 43.62 14.57
CA THR A 12 -26.48 43.07 15.88
C THR A 12 -25.58 41.89 16.28
N GLN A 13 -25.30 40.98 15.35
CA GLN A 13 -24.48 39.78 15.57
C GLN A 13 -23.00 40.14 15.83
N LEU A 14 -22.50 41.18 15.15
CA LEU A 14 -21.15 41.71 15.38
C LEU A 14 -21.00 42.34 16.78
N ARG A 15 -22.03 43.07 17.24
CA ARG A 15 -22.01 43.72 18.56
C ARG A 15 -22.06 42.71 19.70
N GLU A 16 -22.85 41.65 19.59
CA GLU A 16 -22.90 40.58 20.60
C GLU A 16 -21.58 39.80 20.70
N LYS A 17 -20.95 39.50 19.56
CA LYS A 17 -19.65 38.80 19.52
C LYS A 17 -18.50 39.64 20.08
N VAL A 18 -18.55 40.96 19.88
CA VAL A 18 -17.60 41.92 20.47
C VAL A 18 -17.87 42.13 21.96
N ALA A 19 -19.12 42.14 22.41
CA ALA A 19 -19.49 42.25 23.82
C ALA A 19 -19.04 41.01 24.62
N LYS A 20 -19.31 39.80 24.11
CA LYS A 20 -18.82 38.54 24.73
C LYS A 20 -17.28 38.43 24.76
N ARG A 21 -16.57 39.08 23.83
CA ARG A 21 -15.10 39.18 23.86
C ARG A 21 -14.57 40.11 24.94
N ARG A 22 -15.37 41.06 25.42
CA ARG A 22 -14.96 42.04 26.45
C ARG A 22 -15.18 41.53 27.86
N GLU A 23 -16.15 40.65 28.07
CA GLU A 23 -16.48 40.08 29.40
C GLU A 23 -15.50 38.98 29.83
N THR A 24 -14.96 38.20 28.88
CA THR A 24 -13.94 37.19 29.16
C THR A 24 -12.57 37.78 28.81
N GLY A 25 -11.93 38.45 29.77
CA GLY A 25 -10.65 39.16 29.60
C GLY A 25 -9.43 38.30 29.21
N SER A 26 -9.61 37.03 28.83
CA SER A 26 -8.57 36.22 28.21
C SER A 26 -9.15 35.35 27.08
N LEU A 27 -8.42 35.28 25.96
CA LEU A 27 -8.70 34.25 24.96
C LEU A 27 -8.45 32.89 25.60
N PRO A 28 -9.36 31.89 25.42
CA PRO A 28 -9.05 30.53 25.83
C PRO A 28 -7.72 30.11 25.20
N PRO A 29 -6.87 29.34 25.91
CA PRO A 29 -5.59 28.91 25.37
C PRO A 29 -5.84 28.25 24.01
N ALA A 30 -5.05 28.67 23.01
CA ALA A 30 -5.15 28.08 21.68
C ALA A 30 -5.00 26.56 21.82
N PRO A 31 -5.83 25.74 21.14
CA PRO A 31 -5.67 24.30 21.18
C PRO A 31 -4.22 23.96 20.82
N VAL A 32 -3.53 23.33 21.78
CA VAL A 32 -2.10 23.05 21.66
C VAL A 32 -1.96 21.78 20.83
N GLY A 33 -1.64 21.94 19.54
CA GLY A 33 -1.40 20.82 18.62
C GLY A 33 -1.97 21.05 17.23
N ARG A 34 -1.36 20.38 16.23
CA ARG A 34 -1.92 20.33 14.87
C ARG A 34 -3.29 19.63 14.94
N PRO A 35 -4.35 20.18 14.31
CA PRO A 35 -5.66 19.52 14.30
C PRO A 35 -5.53 18.11 13.72
N LYS A 36 -6.17 17.12 14.37
CA LYS A 36 -6.21 15.73 13.90
C LYS A 36 -6.88 15.72 12.53
N ARG A 37 -6.23 15.09 11.55
CA ARG A 37 -6.79 14.92 10.21
C ARG A 37 -7.73 13.73 10.24
N GLU A 38 -8.95 13.91 9.76
CA GLU A 38 -9.90 12.81 9.55
C GLU A 38 -9.61 12.13 8.21
N PHE A 39 -9.59 10.80 8.21
CA PHE A 39 -9.41 9.99 7.00
C PHE A 39 -10.69 9.22 6.71
N ASP A 40 -11.10 9.22 5.44
CA ASP A 40 -12.22 8.40 5.01
C ASP A 40 -11.79 6.92 4.90
N LEU A 41 -12.21 6.12 5.88
CA LEU A 41 -11.94 4.68 5.93
C LEU A 41 -12.56 3.93 4.75
N LYS A 42 -13.64 4.43 4.14
CA LYS A 42 -14.21 3.81 2.93
C LYS A 42 -13.26 3.92 1.74
N THR A 43 -12.62 5.07 1.59
CA THR A 43 -11.57 5.27 0.59
C THR A 43 -10.35 4.38 0.88
N VAL A 44 -9.93 4.25 2.14
CA VAL A 44 -8.85 3.32 2.53
C VAL A 44 -9.19 1.88 2.16
N TYR A 45 -10.43 1.44 2.42
CA TYR A 45 -10.91 0.12 2.04
C TYR A 45 -10.88 -0.09 0.52
N ALA A 46 -11.33 0.89 -0.26
CA ALA A 46 -11.29 0.83 -1.73
C ALA A 46 -9.85 0.77 -2.27
N LEU A 47 -8.94 1.57 -1.73
CA LEU A 47 -7.51 1.52 -2.07
C LEU A 47 -6.88 0.18 -1.65
N GLY A 48 -7.31 -0.39 -0.51
CA GLY A 48 -6.90 -1.71 -0.07
C GLY A 48 -7.32 -2.83 -1.03
N GLN A 49 -8.50 -2.72 -1.65
CA GLN A 49 -8.95 -3.69 -2.69
C GLN A 49 -8.06 -3.69 -3.93
N LEU A 50 -7.47 -2.53 -4.25
CA LEU A 50 -6.48 -2.39 -5.34
C LEU A 50 -5.08 -2.84 -4.93
N HIS A 51 -4.91 -3.33 -3.69
CA HIS A 51 -3.63 -3.71 -3.11
C HIS A 51 -2.60 -2.58 -3.05
N CYS A 52 -3.06 -1.32 -2.94
CA CYS A 52 -2.15 -0.20 -2.77
C CYS A 52 -1.30 -0.35 -1.50
N THR A 53 -0.04 0.07 -1.59
CA THR A 53 0.89 0.10 -0.45
C THR A 53 0.53 1.24 0.50
N ILE A 54 1.04 1.19 1.73
CA ILE A 54 0.78 2.26 2.70
C ILE A 54 1.37 3.59 2.21
N GLU A 55 2.50 3.56 1.51
CA GLU A 55 3.15 4.73 0.91
C GLU A 55 2.28 5.36 -0.19
N GLU A 56 1.69 4.55 -1.07
CA GLU A 56 0.78 5.01 -2.11
C GLU A 56 -0.48 5.65 -1.50
N ILE A 57 -1.04 5.03 -0.46
CA ILE A 57 -2.20 5.58 0.25
C ILE A 57 -1.82 6.88 0.98
N ALA A 58 -0.64 6.95 1.59
CA ALA A 58 -0.14 8.16 2.24
C ALA A 58 0.07 9.29 1.22
N HIS A 59 0.60 8.99 0.04
CA HIS A 59 0.73 9.93 -1.07
C HIS A 59 -0.65 10.42 -1.55
N PHE A 60 -1.62 9.51 -1.70
CA PHE A 60 -3.01 9.83 -2.07
C PHE A 60 -3.63 10.84 -1.10
N PHE A 61 -3.50 10.62 0.21
CA PHE A 61 -4.00 11.55 1.23
C PHE A 61 -3.08 12.76 1.46
N ARG A 62 -1.93 12.83 0.79
CA ARG A 62 -0.88 13.86 1.01
C ARG A 62 -0.53 13.98 2.49
N THR A 63 -0.22 12.85 3.11
CA THR A 63 0.16 12.74 4.52
C THR A 63 1.41 11.88 4.67
N GLY A 64 2.07 11.98 5.84
CA GLY A 64 3.12 11.03 6.18
C GLY A 64 2.56 9.66 6.53
N VAL A 65 3.34 8.60 6.26
CA VAL A 65 2.99 7.21 6.57
C VAL A 65 2.63 7.03 8.04
N GLU A 66 3.44 7.59 8.95
CA GLU A 66 3.24 7.50 10.40
C GLU A 66 1.89 8.06 10.88
N VAL A 67 1.43 9.14 10.25
CA VAL A 67 0.14 9.77 10.59
C VAL A 67 -1.02 8.89 10.14
N LEU A 68 -0.83 8.14 9.05
CA LEU A 68 -1.86 7.27 8.48
C LEU A 68 -1.93 5.93 9.25
N THR A 69 -0.79 5.33 9.58
CA THR A 69 -0.72 4.05 10.31
C THR A 69 -1.16 4.16 11.76
N SER A 70 -0.98 5.34 12.38
CA SER A 70 -1.47 5.64 13.73
C SER A 70 -2.97 5.94 13.79
N TYR A 71 -3.65 6.08 12.64
CA TYR A 71 -5.08 6.35 12.63
C TYR A 71 -5.90 5.11 12.97
N GLU A 72 -6.86 5.29 13.87
CA GLU A 72 -7.73 4.21 14.34
C GLU A 72 -8.55 3.61 13.19
N GLY A 73 -8.59 2.28 13.11
CA GLY A 73 -9.31 1.56 12.06
C GLY A 73 -8.64 1.56 10.67
N PHE A 74 -7.51 2.27 10.48
CA PHE A 74 -6.81 2.29 9.19
C PHE A 74 -6.36 0.88 8.76
N GLN A 75 -5.67 0.17 9.65
CA GLN A 75 -5.15 -1.16 9.33
C GLN A 75 -6.27 -2.16 9.05
N GLU A 76 -7.31 -2.16 9.88
CA GLU A 76 -8.47 -3.03 9.71
C GLU A 76 -9.19 -2.77 8.37
N ALA A 77 -9.45 -1.50 8.04
CA ALA A 77 -10.07 -1.13 6.77
C ALA A 77 -9.21 -1.55 5.57
N ARG A 78 -7.89 -1.35 5.65
CA ARG A 78 -6.96 -1.73 4.59
C ARG A 78 -6.90 -3.25 4.41
N GLU A 79 -6.77 -4.00 5.50
CA GLU A 79 -6.71 -5.47 5.49
C GLU A 79 -8.00 -6.09 4.98
N ALA A 80 -9.15 -5.58 5.41
CA ALA A 80 -10.46 -6.00 4.89
C ALA A 80 -10.56 -5.74 3.38
N GLY A 81 -10.08 -4.58 2.92
CA GLY A 81 -9.99 -4.25 1.50
C GLY A 81 -9.11 -5.25 0.74
N GLN A 82 -7.91 -5.53 1.25
CA GLN A 82 -6.97 -6.49 0.65
C GLN A 82 -7.56 -7.90 0.59
N ALA A 83 -8.26 -8.35 1.63
CA ALA A 83 -8.92 -9.66 1.63
C ALA A 83 -9.94 -9.76 0.49
N LEU A 84 -10.74 -8.71 0.30
CA LEU A 84 -11.70 -8.63 -0.82
C LEU A 84 -10.99 -8.56 -2.18
N GLY A 85 -9.92 -7.76 -2.29
CA GLY A 85 -9.08 -7.68 -3.49
C GLY A 85 -8.50 -9.04 -3.87
N LYS A 86 -7.96 -9.79 -2.91
CA LYS A 86 -7.49 -11.17 -3.11
C LYS A 86 -8.60 -12.09 -3.60
N ARG A 87 -9.81 -11.99 -3.04
CA ARG A 87 -10.97 -12.78 -3.50
C ARG A 87 -11.30 -12.49 -4.96
N SER A 88 -11.38 -11.21 -5.33
CA SER A 88 -11.68 -10.78 -6.70
C SER A 88 -10.60 -11.24 -7.68
N LEU A 89 -9.33 -11.13 -7.31
CA LEU A 89 -8.20 -11.61 -8.11
C LEU A 89 -8.26 -13.13 -8.31
N ARG A 90 -8.50 -13.92 -7.26
CA ARG A 90 -8.67 -15.38 -7.38
C ARG A 90 -9.79 -15.76 -8.35
N ARG A 91 -10.92 -15.06 -8.28
CA ARG A 91 -12.03 -15.28 -9.22
C ARG A 91 -11.61 -14.99 -10.66
N ALA A 92 -10.91 -13.88 -10.90
CA ALA A 92 -10.43 -13.52 -12.23
C ALA A 92 -9.43 -14.57 -12.77
N MET A 93 -8.46 -14.98 -11.94
CA MET A 93 -7.49 -16.03 -12.30
C MET A 93 -8.17 -17.36 -12.66
N LEU A 94 -9.20 -17.76 -11.91
CA LEU A 94 -9.99 -18.97 -12.21
C LEU A 94 -10.72 -18.84 -13.54
N GLN A 95 -11.38 -17.71 -13.81
CA GLN A 95 -12.06 -17.49 -15.09
C GLN A 95 -11.07 -17.54 -16.25
N THR A 96 -9.94 -16.84 -16.16
CA THR A 96 -8.89 -16.87 -17.17
C THR A 96 -8.34 -18.28 -17.43
N ALA A 97 -8.24 -19.11 -16.39
CA ALA A 97 -7.85 -20.51 -16.56
C ALA A 97 -8.93 -21.33 -17.27
N LEU A 98 -10.21 -21.12 -16.96
CA LEU A 98 -11.34 -21.77 -17.62
C LEU A 98 -11.49 -21.33 -19.09
N ASP A 99 -11.17 -20.08 -19.40
CA ASP A 99 -11.20 -19.52 -20.75
C ASP A 99 -10.04 -20.04 -21.65
N GLY A 100 -9.16 -20.89 -21.10
CA GLY A 100 -8.13 -21.60 -21.88
C GLY A 100 -6.71 -21.06 -21.72
N SER A 101 -6.43 -20.20 -20.74
CA SER A 101 -5.06 -19.79 -20.44
C SER A 101 -4.24 -20.96 -19.87
N VAL A 102 -3.49 -21.63 -20.74
CA VAL A 102 -2.59 -22.74 -20.39
C VAL A 102 -1.60 -22.37 -19.27
N PRO A 103 -0.93 -21.19 -19.29
CA PRO A 103 -0.05 -20.80 -18.19
C PRO A 103 -0.77 -20.73 -16.85
N MET A 104 -2.02 -20.23 -16.83
CA MET A 104 -2.77 -20.17 -15.58
C MET A 104 -3.25 -21.53 -15.09
N GLN A 105 -3.64 -22.43 -15.99
CA GLN A 105 -3.96 -23.80 -15.64
C GLN A 105 -2.75 -24.50 -15.00
N ILE A 106 -1.55 -24.37 -15.61
CA ILE A 106 -0.32 -24.93 -15.04
C ILE A 106 -0.04 -24.35 -13.66
N TRP A 107 -0.13 -23.03 -13.52
CA TRP A 107 0.15 -22.36 -12.25
C TRP A 107 -0.82 -22.81 -11.14
N LEU A 108 -2.12 -22.91 -11.43
CA LEU A 108 -3.14 -23.36 -10.48
C LEU A 108 -3.00 -24.86 -10.16
N SER A 109 -2.67 -25.69 -11.14
CA SER A 109 -2.39 -27.11 -10.92
C SER A 109 -1.22 -27.30 -9.95
N LYS A 110 -0.14 -26.53 -10.11
CA LYS A 110 1.02 -26.58 -9.22
C LYS A 110 0.72 -26.03 -7.83
N ASN A 111 0.21 -24.80 -7.74
CA ASN A 111 0.08 -24.09 -6.46
C ASN A 111 -1.23 -24.40 -5.73
N GLY A 112 -2.32 -24.64 -6.47
CA GLY A 112 -3.65 -24.90 -5.91
C GLY A 112 -3.91 -26.39 -5.66
N LEU A 113 -3.52 -27.27 -6.60
CA LEU A 113 -3.74 -28.72 -6.49
C LEU A 113 -2.51 -29.47 -5.93
N GLY A 114 -1.37 -28.79 -5.77
CA GLY A 114 -0.15 -29.40 -5.26
C GLY A 114 0.50 -30.38 -6.23
N MET A 115 0.17 -30.31 -7.53
CA MET A 115 0.81 -31.13 -8.55
C MET A 115 2.28 -30.73 -8.65
N LYS A 116 3.17 -31.72 -8.52
CA LYS A 116 4.61 -31.52 -8.62
C LYS A 116 5.11 -32.23 -9.86
N GLU A 117 6.02 -31.58 -10.56
CA GLU A 117 6.81 -32.27 -11.58
C GLU A 117 7.71 -33.31 -10.87
N PRO A 118 7.85 -34.52 -11.40
CA PRO A 118 8.80 -35.48 -10.87
C PRO A 118 10.19 -34.86 -10.90
N LYS A 119 10.96 -35.07 -9.84
CA LYS A 119 12.36 -34.65 -9.83
C LYS A 119 13.07 -35.39 -10.96
N GLN A 120 13.66 -34.64 -11.88
CA GLN A 120 14.59 -35.20 -12.83
C GLN A 120 15.90 -35.40 -12.07
N ASP A 121 16.29 -36.65 -11.86
CA ASP A 121 17.63 -36.97 -11.37
C ASP A 121 18.62 -36.61 -12.50
N VAL A 122 18.96 -35.33 -12.58
CA VAL A 122 20.13 -34.90 -13.33
C VAL A 122 21.32 -35.48 -12.57
N GLY A 123 21.92 -36.52 -13.12
CA GLY A 123 23.13 -37.11 -12.58
C GLY A 123 24.24 -36.06 -12.56
N VAL A 124 24.38 -35.34 -11.45
CA VAL A 124 25.49 -34.41 -11.25
C VAL A 124 26.70 -35.22 -10.79
N GLY A 125 27.31 -35.91 -11.75
CA GLY A 125 28.54 -36.66 -11.58
C GLY A 125 29.59 -36.19 -12.58
N SER A 126 30.87 -36.40 -12.28
CA SER A 126 31.89 -36.37 -13.33
C SER A 126 31.50 -37.39 -14.43
N PRO A 127 31.86 -37.20 -15.71
CA PRO A 127 31.68 -38.21 -16.76
C PRO A 127 32.17 -39.61 -16.35
N ASP A 128 33.14 -39.68 -15.45
CA ASP A 128 33.76 -40.90 -14.92
C ASP A 128 33.16 -41.39 -13.58
N GLY A 129 32.08 -40.79 -13.09
CA GLY A 129 31.46 -41.12 -11.80
C GLY A 129 32.23 -40.66 -10.55
N GLY A 130 33.36 -39.97 -10.73
CA GLY A 130 34.14 -39.36 -9.65
C GLY A 130 33.55 -38.03 -9.13
N PRO A 131 34.11 -37.49 -8.03
CA PRO A 131 33.69 -36.19 -7.49
C PRO A 131 33.95 -35.06 -8.49
N ILE A 132 33.04 -34.07 -8.53
CA ILE A 132 33.15 -32.89 -9.40
C ILE A 132 34.40 -32.10 -9.01
N ARG A 133 35.33 -31.95 -9.96
CA ARG A 133 36.54 -31.15 -9.77
C ARG A 133 36.34 -29.79 -10.42
N ILE A 134 36.30 -28.73 -9.61
CA ILE A 134 36.33 -27.35 -10.09
C ILE A 134 37.80 -26.95 -10.18
N VAL A 135 38.34 -26.90 -11.40
CA VAL A 135 39.70 -26.40 -11.64
C VAL A 135 39.60 -24.91 -11.97
N PHE A 136 40.24 -24.08 -11.17
CA PHE A 136 40.41 -22.66 -11.47
C PHE A 136 41.78 -22.48 -12.11
N GLU A 137 41.79 -22.14 -13.40
CA GLU A 137 43.02 -21.71 -14.08
C GLU A 137 43.21 -20.22 -13.79
N LEU A 138 44.18 -19.90 -12.94
CA LEU A 138 44.53 -18.53 -12.61
C LEU A 138 45.70 -18.11 -13.51
N GLU A 139 45.40 -17.37 -14.57
CA GLU A 139 46.43 -16.69 -15.34
C GLU A 139 47.01 -15.55 -14.49
N LEU A 140 48.22 -15.75 -13.98
CA LEU A 140 48.97 -14.69 -13.32
C LEU A 140 49.47 -13.72 -14.42
N PRO A 141 49.13 -12.42 -14.36
CA PRO A 141 49.69 -11.46 -15.30
C PRO A 141 51.21 -11.46 -15.16
N GLY A 142 51.89 -11.72 -16.27
CA GLY A 142 53.33 -11.93 -16.32
C GLY A 142 54.11 -10.87 -15.56
N SER A 143 54.98 -11.31 -14.65
CA SER A 143 56.06 -10.49 -14.11
C SER A 143 57.00 -10.16 -15.27
N GLY A 144 56.80 -9.00 -15.88
CA GLY A 144 57.74 -8.45 -16.85
C GLY A 144 59.10 -8.27 -16.18
N GLU A 145 60.11 -8.88 -16.81
CA GLU A 145 61.52 -8.53 -16.66
C GLU A 145 61.78 -7.08 -17.13
#